data_AF-A0A075R7Q7-F1
#
_entry.id   AF-A0A075R7Q7-F1
#
_cell.length_a   1.000
_cell.length_b   1.000
_cell.length_c   1.000
_cell.angle_alpha   90.00
_cell.angle_beta   90.00
_cell.angle_gamma   90.00
#
_symmetry.space_group_name_H-M   'P 1'
#
loop_
_entity.id
_entity.type
_entity.pdbx_description
1 polymer ?
#
loop_
_entity_poly.entity_id
_entity_poly.type
_entity_poly.pdbx_seq_one_letter_code
_entity_poly.pdbx_strand_id
1 'polypeptide(L)'
;MPTLIAPVFNTITDKPLRIQLSEDFFLVSGFEPLYKICHERLRPQMNENRLHFEEKVKPNSLFLYAEYPTLKVKEDRPFIAEIENRLNMANGEGVCSIPYLLTMEENRYGINYVKRSLDGPKFIYTDQIEGLFKRLMNADISFPTVPYRRYLLALEKKSLEDELLDLWIALESLFVPDGKKGEITYKVRTRIAYYLGQTPEERIRIANFIKSSYNHRSEVVHSGKDLGNTIKEEIQILRQIARATLINLALEKTKLQKLREQLDNLVLTGRTYKEEFSPAYFEHIVLP
;
A
#
# COMPACT_ATOMS: atom_id res chain seq x y z
N MET A 1 -18.05 14.53 -24.44
CA MET A 1 -18.36 13.25 -23.80
C MET A 1 -18.30 13.45 -22.30
N PRO A 2 -19.18 12.81 -21.52
CA PRO A 2 -19.04 12.83 -20.07
C PRO A 2 -17.66 12.35 -19.61
N THR A 3 -17.06 13.04 -18.65
CA THR A 3 -15.70 12.73 -18.17
C THR A 3 -15.65 12.58 -16.65
N LEU A 4 -14.78 11.70 -16.18
CA LEU A 4 -14.42 11.56 -14.78
C LEU A 4 -12.96 11.97 -14.59
N ILE A 5 -12.71 12.81 -13.59
CA ILE A 5 -11.39 13.30 -13.20
C ILE A 5 -11.24 13.05 -11.70
N ALA A 6 -10.19 12.35 -11.31
CA ALA A 6 -9.88 12.13 -9.90
C ALA A 6 -8.41 12.48 -9.63
N PRO A 7 -8.12 13.59 -8.93
CA PRO A 7 -6.76 13.85 -8.46
C PRO A 7 -6.32 12.76 -7.48
N VAL A 8 -5.15 12.17 -7.71
CA VAL A 8 -4.54 11.22 -6.78
C VAL A 8 -3.73 12.02 -5.75
N PHE A 9 -4.30 12.17 -4.57
CA PHE A 9 -3.73 13.00 -3.51
C PHE A 9 -2.38 12.49 -3.05
N ASN A 10 -1.55 13.42 -2.60
CA ASN A 10 -0.20 13.21 -2.08
C ASN A 10 0.80 12.64 -3.09
N THR A 11 0.49 12.68 -4.39
CA THR A 11 1.39 12.20 -5.43
C THR A 11 2.15 13.34 -6.11
N ILE A 12 3.39 13.06 -6.50
CA ILE A 12 4.20 13.89 -7.41
C ILE A 12 4.92 12.97 -8.40
N THR A 13 5.04 13.40 -9.66
CA THR A 13 5.91 12.76 -10.65
C THR A 13 7.09 13.67 -10.98
N ASP A 14 8.20 13.08 -11.39
CA ASP A 14 9.38 13.77 -11.91
C ASP A 14 9.19 14.23 -13.37
N LYS A 15 8.37 13.51 -14.14
CA LYS A 15 8.04 13.82 -15.53
C LYS A 15 6.54 13.66 -15.83
N PRO A 16 6.02 14.32 -16.88
CA PRO A 16 4.68 14.04 -17.39
C PRO A 16 4.57 12.59 -17.87
N LEU A 17 3.41 11.97 -17.67
CA LEU A 17 3.15 10.60 -18.10
C LEU A 17 1.69 10.39 -18.47
N ARG A 18 1.44 9.36 -19.27
CA ARG A 18 0.11 8.86 -19.64
C ARG A 18 0.16 7.35 -19.74
N ILE A 19 -0.59 6.67 -18.88
CA ILE A 19 -0.70 5.21 -18.81
C ILE A 19 -2.15 4.84 -19.03
N GLN A 20 -2.42 4.00 -20.02
CA GLN A 20 -3.74 3.41 -20.22
C GLN A 20 -3.92 2.24 -19.25
N LEU A 21 -5.00 2.26 -18.46
CA LEU A 21 -5.33 1.23 -17.46
C LEU A 21 -6.43 0.28 -17.94
N SER A 22 -7.37 0.79 -18.74
CA SER A 22 -8.42 0.03 -19.43
C SER A 22 -8.79 0.74 -20.74
N GLU A 23 -9.86 0.31 -21.42
CA GLU A 23 -10.37 1.01 -22.61
C GLU A 23 -10.63 2.49 -22.33
N ASP A 24 -11.21 2.79 -21.17
CA ASP A 24 -11.67 4.14 -20.83
C ASP A 24 -10.77 4.88 -19.83
N PHE A 25 -10.02 4.17 -18.98
CA PHE A 25 -9.24 4.77 -17.89
C PHE A 25 -7.78 5.05 -18.26
N PHE A 26 -7.33 6.25 -17.89
CA PHE A 26 -5.96 6.71 -18.00
C PHE A 26 -5.45 7.25 -16.67
N LEU A 27 -4.22 6.90 -16.31
CA LEU A 27 -3.46 7.59 -15.28
C LEU A 27 -2.53 8.60 -15.96
N VAL A 28 -2.63 9.87 -15.59
CA VAL A 28 -1.90 10.97 -16.24
C VAL A 28 -1.23 11.88 -15.23
N SER A 29 -0.12 12.51 -15.61
CA SER A 29 0.52 13.59 -14.83
C SER A 29 1.07 14.66 -15.77
N GLY A 30 1.23 15.89 -15.25
CA GLY A 30 1.76 17.03 -15.98
C GLY A 30 0.80 17.58 -17.03
N PHE A 31 -0.49 17.21 -16.96
CA PHE A 31 -1.52 17.71 -17.85
C PHE A 31 -2.27 18.88 -17.20
N GLU A 32 -1.74 20.08 -17.43
CA GLU A 32 -2.18 21.35 -16.82
C GLU A 32 -3.70 21.58 -16.83
N PRO A 33 -4.47 21.24 -17.89
CA PRO A 33 -5.92 21.42 -17.89
C PRO A 33 -6.64 20.67 -16.75
N LEU A 34 -6.21 19.44 -16.41
CA LEU A 34 -6.86 18.68 -15.32
C LEU A 34 -6.59 19.32 -13.96
N TYR A 35 -5.35 19.78 -13.73
CA TYR A 35 -5.02 20.50 -12.52
C TYR A 35 -5.88 21.76 -12.37
N LYS A 36 -5.97 22.59 -13.42
CA LYS A 36 -6.79 23.81 -13.40
C LYS A 36 -8.26 23.53 -13.11
N ILE A 37 -8.84 22.54 -13.79
CA ILE A 37 -10.23 22.14 -13.56
C ILE A 37 -10.43 21.71 -12.09
N CYS A 38 -9.57 20.84 -11.56
CA CYS A 38 -9.66 20.42 -10.16
C CYS A 38 -9.43 21.59 -9.18
N HIS A 39 -8.49 22.47 -9.47
CA HIS A 39 -8.20 23.65 -8.65
C HIS A 39 -9.39 24.62 -8.63
N GLU A 40 -10.07 24.84 -9.74
CA GLU A 40 -11.24 25.72 -9.80
C GLU A 40 -12.47 25.11 -9.11
N ARG A 41 -12.65 23.79 -9.22
CA ARG A 41 -13.90 23.11 -8.79
C ARG A 41 -13.82 22.44 -7.42
N LEU A 42 -12.72 21.77 -7.10
CA LEU A 42 -12.55 21.02 -5.85
C LEU A 42 -11.97 21.86 -4.71
N ARG A 43 -11.08 22.81 -5.02
CA ARG A 43 -10.37 23.60 -4.00
C ARG A 43 -11.29 24.30 -3.00
N PRO A 44 -12.38 25.00 -3.39
CA PRO A 44 -13.24 25.69 -2.41
C PRO A 44 -13.81 24.69 -1.38
N GLN A 45 -14.36 23.58 -1.87
CA GLN A 45 -14.95 22.53 -1.03
C GLN A 45 -13.91 21.86 -0.13
N MET A 46 -12.71 21.59 -0.65
CA MET A 46 -11.66 20.96 0.14
C MET A 46 -11.11 21.89 1.22
N ASN A 47 -10.93 23.16 0.91
CA ASN A 47 -10.37 24.13 1.84
C ASN A 47 -11.37 24.47 2.96
N GLU A 48 -12.67 24.54 2.64
CA GLU A 48 -13.75 24.60 3.65
C GLU A 48 -13.69 23.42 4.62
N ASN A 49 -13.34 22.23 4.13
CA ASN A 49 -13.18 21.01 4.92
C ASN A 49 -11.77 20.82 5.52
N ARG A 50 -10.91 21.86 5.49
CA ARG A 50 -9.54 21.82 6.04
C ARG A 50 -8.64 20.73 5.45
N LEU A 51 -8.89 20.32 4.21
CA LEU A 51 -8.06 19.34 3.49
C LEU A 51 -6.92 20.00 2.71
N HIS A 52 -6.96 21.33 2.53
CA HIS A 52 -5.93 22.14 1.88
C HIS A 52 -5.50 21.58 0.51
N PHE A 53 -6.27 21.86 -0.55
CA PHE A 53 -6.08 21.32 -1.90
C PHE A 53 -4.63 21.40 -2.38
N GLU A 54 -3.99 22.55 -2.21
CA GLU A 54 -2.63 22.80 -2.68
C GLU A 54 -1.59 21.98 -1.91
N GLU A 55 -1.89 21.53 -0.70
CA GLU A 55 -1.03 20.59 0.02
C GLU A 55 -1.15 19.19 -0.56
N LYS A 56 -2.32 18.78 -1.05
CA LYS A 56 -2.60 17.41 -1.51
C LYS A 56 -2.37 17.22 -3.01
N VAL A 57 -2.59 18.24 -3.83
CA VAL A 57 -2.59 18.16 -5.30
C VAL A 57 -1.70 19.26 -5.88
N LYS A 58 -0.81 18.88 -6.79
CA LYS A 58 0.14 19.74 -7.51
C LYS A 58 -0.08 19.59 -9.03
N PRO A 59 0.45 20.51 -9.86
CA PRO A 59 0.37 20.39 -11.32
C PRO A 59 0.98 19.10 -11.88
N ASN A 60 2.00 18.56 -11.20
CA ASN A 60 2.65 17.28 -11.49
C ASN A 60 2.16 16.12 -10.61
N SER A 61 0.98 16.24 -9.99
CA SER A 61 0.33 15.09 -9.35
C SER A 61 -0.24 14.14 -10.41
N LEU A 62 -0.44 12.88 -10.01
CA LEU A 62 -1.21 11.93 -10.80
C LEU A 62 -2.69 12.31 -10.78
N PHE A 63 -3.35 12.11 -11.90
CA PHE A 63 -4.79 12.21 -12.08
C PHE A 63 -5.28 10.92 -12.74
N LEU A 64 -6.36 10.36 -12.21
CA LEU A 64 -7.15 9.37 -12.91
C LEU A 64 -8.14 10.11 -13.82
N TYR A 65 -8.20 9.70 -15.07
CA TYR A 65 -9.00 10.32 -16.10
C TYR A 65 -9.77 9.25 -16.87
N ALA A 66 -11.06 9.46 -17.12
CA ALA A 66 -11.84 8.59 -17.99
C ALA A 66 -12.88 9.38 -18.80
N GLU A 67 -13.15 8.91 -20.01
CA GLU A 67 -14.19 9.44 -20.91
C GLU A 67 -15.20 8.34 -21.21
N TYR A 68 -16.49 8.61 -21.06
CA TYR A 68 -17.55 7.64 -21.33
C TYR A 68 -18.68 8.24 -22.17
N PRO A 69 -19.47 7.42 -22.88
CA PRO A 69 -20.76 7.83 -23.42
C PRO A 69 -21.76 8.23 -22.31
N THR A 70 -21.70 7.55 -21.15
CA THR A 70 -22.55 7.78 -19.97
C THR A 70 -21.74 7.55 -18.69
N LEU A 71 -21.81 8.46 -17.71
CA LEU A 71 -21.08 8.34 -16.44
C LEU A 71 -21.61 7.19 -15.59
N LYS A 72 -20.71 6.33 -15.11
CA LYS A 72 -21.05 5.20 -14.23
C LYS A 72 -20.27 5.18 -12.93
N VAL A 73 -20.22 6.34 -12.26
CA VAL A 73 -19.43 6.59 -11.05
C VAL A 73 -19.54 5.49 -9.99
N LYS A 74 -20.73 4.91 -9.78
CA LYS A 74 -20.93 3.84 -8.78
C LYS A 74 -20.31 2.50 -9.21
N GLU A 75 -20.41 2.16 -10.49
CA GLU A 75 -19.86 0.93 -11.07
C GLU A 75 -18.32 1.00 -11.13
N ASP A 76 -17.76 2.20 -11.27
CA ASP A 76 -16.32 2.43 -11.34
C ASP A 76 -15.61 2.39 -9.98
N ARG A 77 -16.34 2.61 -8.87
CA ARG A 77 -15.72 2.71 -7.51
C ARG A 77 -14.81 1.53 -7.16
N PRO A 78 -15.18 0.27 -7.41
CA PRO A 78 -14.30 -0.87 -7.12
C PRO A 78 -12.99 -0.81 -7.91
N PHE A 79 -13.04 -0.42 -9.18
CA PHE A 79 -11.84 -0.32 -10.02
C PHE A 79 -10.95 0.86 -9.60
N ILE A 80 -11.54 2.02 -9.27
CA ILE A 80 -10.82 3.19 -8.74
C ILE A 80 -10.13 2.83 -7.41
N ALA A 81 -10.85 2.14 -6.51
CA ALA A 81 -10.27 1.67 -5.26
C ALA A 81 -9.11 0.69 -5.51
N GLU A 82 -9.24 -0.19 -6.49
CA GLU A 82 -8.16 -1.11 -6.86
C GLU A 82 -6.94 -0.38 -7.41
N ILE A 83 -7.11 0.64 -8.27
CA ILE A 83 -6.00 1.48 -8.75
C ILE A 83 -5.25 2.11 -7.57
N GLU A 84 -5.98 2.72 -6.63
CA GLU A 84 -5.37 3.32 -5.44
C GLU A 84 -4.61 2.27 -4.61
N ASN A 85 -5.21 1.11 -4.37
CA ASN A 85 -4.57 0.05 -3.62
C ASN A 85 -3.28 -0.42 -4.31
N ARG A 86 -3.31 -0.60 -5.63
CA ARG A 86 -2.16 -1.03 -6.44
C ARG A 86 -1.06 0.03 -6.48
N LEU A 87 -1.41 1.32 -6.50
CA LEU A 87 -0.43 2.40 -6.32
C LEU A 87 0.24 2.31 -4.95
N ASN A 88 -0.54 2.21 -3.87
CA ASN A 88 -0.01 2.09 -2.50
C ASN A 88 0.77 0.78 -2.26
N MET A 89 0.49 -0.28 -3.02
CA MET A 89 1.33 -1.47 -3.08
C MET A 89 2.61 -1.23 -3.88
N ALA A 90 2.58 -0.44 -4.95
CA ALA A 90 3.79 -0.18 -5.74
C ALA A 90 4.81 0.70 -5.00
N ASN A 91 4.40 1.49 -3.99
CA ASN A 91 5.28 2.43 -3.29
C ASN A 91 5.63 2.03 -1.85
N GLY A 92 6.90 2.14 -1.46
CA GLY A 92 7.43 1.73 -0.16
C GLY A 92 7.46 2.81 0.93
N GLU A 93 7.52 4.11 0.58
CA GLU A 93 7.85 5.18 1.56
C GLU A 93 6.82 6.32 1.65
N GLY A 94 5.69 6.22 0.96
CA GLY A 94 4.62 7.24 0.98
C GLY A 94 3.24 6.65 0.74
N VAL A 95 2.20 7.46 0.90
CA VAL A 95 0.81 7.03 0.68
C VAL A 95 0.09 7.99 -0.25
N CYS A 96 -0.79 7.45 -1.07
CA CYS A 96 -1.65 8.22 -1.96
C CYS A 96 -3.11 7.83 -1.75
N SER A 97 -4.03 8.72 -2.15
CA SER A 97 -5.46 8.41 -2.07
C SER A 97 -6.27 9.08 -3.15
N ILE A 98 -7.44 8.52 -3.48
CA ILE A 98 -8.39 9.05 -4.45
C ILE A 98 -9.73 9.32 -3.72
N PRO A 99 -9.81 10.37 -2.89
CA PRO A 99 -10.98 10.62 -2.06
C PRO A 99 -12.13 11.35 -2.79
N TYR A 100 -11.83 12.05 -3.90
CA TYR A 100 -12.80 12.83 -4.67
C TYR A 100 -12.84 12.42 -6.14
N LEU A 101 -14.04 12.42 -6.72
CA LEU A 101 -14.28 12.28 -8.15
C LEU A 101 -15.01 13.52 -8.64
N LEU A 102 -14.44 14.19 -9.63
CA LEU A 102 -15.08 15.26 -10.38
C LEU A 102 -15.65 14.68 -11.68
N THR A 103 -16.94 14.85 -11.90
CA THR A 103 -17.61 14.46 -13.14
C THR A 103 -18.00 15.70 -13.93
N MET A 104 -17.89 15.64 -15.26
CA MET A 104 -18.34 16.70 -16.16
C MET A 104 -19.27 16.14 -17.23
N GLU A 105 -20.44 16.73 -17.42
CA GLU A 105 -21.42 16.37 -18.45
C GLU A 105 -22.11 17.63 -18.98
N GLU A 106 -22.07 17.88 -20.30
CA GLU A 106 -22.69 19.06 -20.93
C GLU A 106 -22.39 20.40 -20.22
N ASN A 107 -21.15 20.57 -19.75
CA ASN A 107 -20.65 21.71 -18.95
C ASN A 107 -21.15 21.81 -17.49
N ARG A 108 -21.86 20.80 -16.99
CA ARG A 108 -22.22 20.66 -15.56
C ARG A 108 -21.16 19.84 -14.84
N TYR A 109 -20.75 20.31 -13.67
CA TYR A 109 -19.78 19.64 -12.82
C TYR A 109 -20.46 19.01 -11.61
N GLY A 110 -20.09 17.77 -11.29
CA GLY A 110 -20.50 17.05 -10.09
C GLY A 110 -19.29 16.64 -9.28
N ILE A 111 -19.34 16.77 -7.96
CA ILE A 111 -18.26 16.37 -7.06
C ILE A 111 -18.78 15.27 -6.14
N ASN A 112 -18.08 14.14 -6.14
CA ASN A 112 -18.43 12.98 -5.34
C ASN A 112 -17.29 12.65 -4.37
N TYR A 113 -17.61 12.56 -3.09
CA TYR A 113 -16.69 12.05 -2.07
C TYR A 113 -16.82 10.52 -1.96
N VAL A 114 -15.69 9.83 -2.07
CA VAL A 114 -15.63 8.36 -2.06
C VAL A 114 -15.22 7.86 -0.67
N LYS A 115 -14.18 8.45 -0.10
CA LYS A 115 -13.59 8.07 1.18
C LYS A 115 -12.67 9.16 1.71
N ARG A 116 -12.18 8.99 2.95
CA ARG A 116 -11.24 9.93 3.58
C ARG A 116 -9.92 10.02 2.80
N SER A 117 -9.33 11.20 2.81
CA SER A 117 -7.94 11.38 2.39
C SER A 117 -7.04 10.58 3.33
N LEU A 118 -6.05 9.91 2.76
CA LEU A 118 -4.94 9.38 3.53
C LEU A 118 -3.94 10.50 3.84
N ASP A 119 -3.33 10.41 5.00
CA ASP A 119 -2.31 11.34 5.48
C ASP A 119 -0.99 10.58 5.62
N GLY A 120 0.11 11.21 5.19
CA GLY A 120 1.42 10.60 5.28
C GLY A 120 2.44 11.27 4.35
N PRO A 121 3.66 10.71 4.27
CA PRO A 121 4.71 11.22 3.39
C PRO A 121 4.28 11.22 1.92
N LYS A 122 4.89 12.12 1.14
CA LYS A 122 4.61 12.24 -0.28
C LYS A 122 4.92 10.95 -1.02
N PHE A 123 3.98 10.55 -1.87
CA PHE A 123 4.17 9.50 -2.85
C PHE A 123 4.93 10.11 -4.03
N ILE A 124 6.19 9.72 -4.20
CA ILE A 124 7.00 10.10 -5.36
C ILE A 124 6.87 8.98 -6.39
N TYR A 125 6.23 9.25 -7.53
CA TYR A 125 6.04 8.28 -8.58
C TYR A 125 7.23 8.32 -9.54
N THR A 126 7.97 7.21 -9.60
CA THR A 126 9.19 7.03 -10.39
C THR A 126 9.00 5.95 -11.46
N ASP A 127 9.93 5.82 -12.39
CA ASP A 127 9.92 4.74 -13.41
C ASP A 127 9.90 3.34 -12.79
N GLN A 128 10.58 3.14 -11.66
CA GLN A 128 10.56 1.87 -10.92
C GLN A 128 9.16 1.56 -10.38
N ILE A 129 8.49 2.56 -9.80
CA ILE A 129 7.12 2.44 -9.30
C ILE A 129 6.15 2.21 -10.45
N GLU A 130 6.34 2.88 -11.59
CA GLU A 130 5.53 2.65 -12.79
C GLU A 130 5.63 1.20 -13.25
N GLY A 131 6.86 0.68 -13.38
CA GLY A 131 7.10 -0.69 -13.80
C GLY A 131 6.43 -1.71 -12.87
N LEU A 132 6.55 -1.52 -11.56
CA LEU A 132 5.91 -2.39 -10.57
C LEU A 132 4.39 -2.25 -10.58
N PHE A 133 3.86 -1.02 -10.61
CA PHE A 133 2.43 -0.75 -10.68
C PHE A 133 1.80 -1.42 -11.91
N LYS A 134 2.40 -1.28 -13.10
CA LYS A 134 1.93 -1.96 -14.32
C LYS A 134 1.88 -3.48 -14.18
N ARG A 135 2.89 -4.09 -13.55
CA ARG A 135 2.87 -5.55 -13.26
C ARG A 135 1.74 -5.91 -12.31
N LEU A 136 1.56 -5.13 -11.24
CA LEU A 136 0.52 -5.36 -10.24
C LEU A 136 -0.90 -5.15 -10.79
N MET A 137 -1.09 -4.31 -11.81
CA MET A 137 -2.38 -4.11 -12.47
C MET A 137 -2.81 -5.27 -13.38
N ASN A 138 -1.95 -6.26 -13.62
CA ASN A 138 -2.32 -7.44 -14.40
C ASN A 138 -3.41 -8.25 -13.68
N ALA A 139 -4.46 -8.62 -14.41
CA ALA A 139 -5.63 -9.35 -13.88
C ALA A 139 -5.29 -10.69 -13.22
N ASP A 140 -4.18 -11.32 -13.62
CA ASP A 140 -3.71 -12.57 -13.01
C ASP A 140 -3.14 -12.39 -11.59
N ILE A 141 -2.93 -11.15 -11.15
CA ILE A 141 -2.30 -10.87 -9.85
C ILE A 141 -3.34 -10.76 -8.75
N SER A 142 -3.34 -11.76 -7.87
CA SER A 142 -4.15 -11.80 -6.65
C SER A 142 -3.30 -11.69 -5.39
N PHE A 143 -3.83 -11.03 -4.36
CA PHE A 143 -3.24 -11.02 -3.02
C PHE A 143 -4.06 -11.89 -2.04
N PRO A 144 -3.42 -12.49 -1.03
CA PRO A 144 -4.15 -13.17 0.04
C PRO A 144 -5.07 -12.19 0.80
N THR A 145 -6.37 -12.52 0.88
CA THR A 145 -7.43 -11.59 1.27
C THR A 145 -7.21 -10.91 2.62
N VAL A 146 -6.95 -11.68 3.68
CA VAL A 146 -6.82 -11.15 5.05
C VAL A 146 -5.61 -10.23 5.20
N PRO A 147 -4.37 -10.66 4.91
CA PRO A 147 -3.21 -9.81 5.10
C PRO A 147 -3.21 -8.59 4.16
N TYR A 148 -3.69 -8.72 2.93
CA TYR A 148 -3.82 -7.58 2.01
C TYR A 148 -4.81 -6.55 2.53
N ARG A 149 -6.01 -6.98 2.93
CA ARG A 149 -7.01 -6.08 3.50
C ARG A 149 -6.50 -5.38 4.76
N ARG A 150 -5.80 -6.10 5.64
CA ARG A 150 -5.25 -5.55 6.88
C ARG A 150 -4.13 -4.55 6.61
N TYR A 151 -3.24 -4.84 5.67
CA TYR A 151 -2.24 -3.89 5.19
C TYR A 151 -2.90 -2.59 4.67
N LEU A 152 -3.93 -2.69 3.82
CA LEU A 152 -4.61 -1.50 3.30
C LEU A 152 -5.31 -0.70 4.40
N LEU A 153 -5.97 -1.37 5.35
CA LEU A 153 -6.62 -0.71 6.49
C LEU A 153 -5.63 0.04 7.37
N ALA A 154 -4.45 -0.54 7.60
CA ALA A 154 -3.36 0.12 8.33
C ALA A 154 -3.01 1.48 7.72
N LEU A 155 -2.91 1.59 6.38
CA LEU A 155 -2.63 2.86 5.69
C LEU A 155 -3.68 3.94 5.93
N GLU A 156 -4.88 3.55 6.33
CA GLU A 156 -5.97 4.48 6.62
C GLU A 156 -6.05 4.90 8.08
N LYS A 157 -5.28 4.31 8.98
CA LYS A 157 -5.38 4.61 10.40
C LYS A 157 -4.85 6.00 10.71
N LYS A 158 -5.49 6.63 11.72
CA LYS A 158 -5.08 7.96 12.22
C LYS A 158 -4.09 7.83 13.37
N SER A 159 -4.29 6.84 14.24
CA SER A 159 -3.36 6.52 15.32
C SER A 159 -2.34 5.50 14.83
N LEU A 160 -1.10 5.67 15.30
CA LEU A 160 0.00 4.78 15.02
C LEU A 160 -0.24 3.40 15.67
N GLU A 161 -0.90 3.38 16.81
CA GLU A 161 -1.30 2.17 17.53
C GLU A 161 -2.25 1.31 16.68
N ASP A 162 -3.29 1.90 16.08
CA ASP A 162 -4.19 1.15 15.21
C ASP A 162 -3.48 0.64 13.95
N GLU A 163 -2.57 1.43 13.39
CA GLU A 163 -1.74 1.01 12.25
C GLU A 163 -0.87 -0.19 12.64
N LEU A 164 -0.21 -0.12 13.80
CA LEU A 164 0.57 -1.21 14.38
C LEU A 164 -0.30 -2.47 14.54
N LEU A 165 -1.52 -2.36 15.08
CA LEU A 165 -2.42 -3.50 15.25
C LEU A 165 -2.80 -4.15 13.91
N ASP A 166 -3.21 -3.37 12.91
CA ASP A 166 -3.60 -3.91 11.60
C ASP A 166 -2.39 -4.53 10.86
N LEU A 167 -1.20 -3.92 10.96
CA LEU A 167 0.04 -4.49 10.40
C LEU A 167 0.40 -5.81 11.08
N TRP A 168 0.28 -5.91 12.41
CA TRP A 168 0.51 -7.17 13.11
C TRP A 168 -0.47 -8.26 12.71
N ILE A 169 -1.75 -7.94 12.53
CA ILE A 169 -2.73 -8.91 12.02
C ILE A 169 -2.34 -9.36 10.60
N ALA A 170 -1.86 -8.45 9.76
CA ALA A 170 -1.38 -8.80 8.42
C ALA A 170 -0.17 -9.75 8.48
N LEU A 171 0.84 -9.44 9.30
CA LEU A 171 2.03 -10.27 9.47
C LEU A 171 1.72 -11.65 10.07
N GLU A 172 0.89 -11.72 11.11
CA GLU A 172 0.44 -13.00 11.69
C GLU A 172 -0.30 -13.85 10.63
N SER A 173 -1.16 -13.21 9.84
CA SER A 173 -1.88 -13.90 8.76
C SER A 173 -0.96 -14.40 7.65
N LEU A 174 0.12 -13.66 7.35
CA LEU A 174 1.13 -14.07 6.37
C LEU A 174 1.95 -15.25 6.90
N PHE A 175 2.53 -15.09 8.09
CA PHE A 175 3.61 -15.94 8.56
C PHE A 175 3.15 -17.07 9.49
N VAL A 176 2.05 -16.94 10.26
CA VAL A 176 1.67 -17.91 11.31
C VAL A 176 0.15 -18.05 11.49
N PRO A 177 -0.56 -18.67 10.54
CA PRO A 177 -1.97 -19.05 10.74
C PRO A 177 -2.16 -20.25 11.69
N ASP A 178 -1.09 -21.03 11.90
CA ASP A 178 -1.07 -22.41 12.42
C ASP A 178 -0.50 -22.47 13.84
N GLY A 179 -0.34 -21.30 14.49
CA GLY A 179 0.18 -21.23 15.84
C GLY A 179 -0.83 -21.73 16.86
N LYS A 180 -0.42 -22.69 17.71
CA LYS A 180 -1.10 -22.91 18.99
C LYS A 180 -0.90 -21.68 19.87
N LYS A 181 -1.86 -21.38 20.76
CA LYS A 181 -1.74 -20.28 21.74
C LYS A 181 -0.40 -20.44 22.50
N GLY A 182 0.51 -19.47 22.35
CA GLY A 182 1.84 -19.45 22.96
C GLY A 182 3.02 -19.55 21.99
N GLU A 183 2.86 -20.16 20.81
CA GLU A 183 3.96 -20.33 19.83
C GLU A 183 4.01 -19.23 18.75
N ILE A 184 2.95 -18.43 18.65
CA ILE A 184 2.76 -17.44 17.56
C ILE A 184 3.95 -16.47 17.50
N THR A 185 4.35 -15.88 18.63
CA THR A 185 5.46 -14.92 18.69
C THR A 185 6.78 -15.54 18.23
N TYR A 186 7.09 -16.75 18.69
CA TYR A 186 8.31 -17.45 18.29
C TYR A 186 8.31 -17.74 16.79
N LYS A 187 7.21 -18.31 16.27
CA LYS A 187 7.10 -18.65 14.85
C LYS A 187 7.16 -17.41 13.95
N VAL A 188 6.44 -16.32 14.28
CA VAL A 188 6.43 -15.10 13.44
C VAL A 188 7.84 -14.54 13.38
N ARG A 189 8.48 -14.38 14.54
CA ARG A 189 9.84 -13.86 14.65
C ARG A 189 10.83 -14.67 13.83
N THR A 190 10.82 -15.98 14.00
CA THR A 190 11.76 -16.88 13.33
C THR A 190 11.50 -16.91 11.83
N ARG A 191 10.24 -17.08 11.39
CA ARG A 191 9.90 -17.12 9.96
C ARG A 191 10.22 -15.81 9.25
N ILE A 192 9.91 -14.64 9.82
CA ILE A 192 10.27 -13.35 9.22
C ILE A 192 11.80 -13.19 9.13
N ALA A 193 12.53 -13.55 10.19
CA ALA A 193 13.99 -13.48 10.19
C ALA A 193 14.61 -14.31 9.06
N TYR A 194 14.17 -15.56 8.90
CA TYR A 194 14.66 -16.45 7.83
C TYR A 194 14.18 -16.05 6.43
N TYR A 195 13.02 -15.41 6.32
CA TYR A 195 12.50 -14.92 5.05
C TYR A 195 13.35 -13.77 4.50
N LEU A 196 13.75 -12.83 5.36
CA LEU A 196 14.42 -11.59 4.94
C LEU A 196 15.95 -11.64 5.11
N GLY A 197 16.45 -12.26 6.19
CA GLY A 197 17.86 -12.20 6.58
C GLY A 197 18.75 -13.10 5.73
N GLN A 198 19.79 -12.50 5.15
CA GLN A 198 20.79 -13.16 4.33
C GLN A 198 21.95 -13.73 5.16
N THR A 199 22.19 -13.19 6.35
CA THR A 199 23.23 -13.66 7.28
C THR A 199 22.67 -14.04 8.65
N PRO A 200 23.38 -14.85 9.45
CA PRO A 200 23.01 -15.12 10.84
C PRO A 200 22.81 -13.85 11.67
N GLU A 201 23.68 -12.85 11.49
CA GLU A 201 23.62 -11.57 12.22
C GLU A 201 22.37 -10.77 11.83
N GLU A 202 22.04 -10.72 10.54
CA GLU A 202 20.80 -10.09 10.06
C GLU A 202 19.57 -10.78 10.64
N ARG A 203 19.54 -12.11 10.64
CA ARG A 203 18.42 -12.89 11.21
C ARG A 203 18.23 -12.58 12.70
N ILE A 204 19.32 -12.45 13.45
CA ILE A 204 19.26 -12.07 14.88
C ILE A 204 18.71 -10.65 15.02
N ARG A 205 19.17 -9.68 14.22
CA ARG A 205 18.66 -8.30 14.24
C ARG A 205 17.16 -8.24 13.92
N ILE A 206 16.74 -8.87 12.82
CA ILE A 206 15.33 -8.95 12.42
C ILE A 206 14.49 -9.61 13.52
N ALA A 207 14.96 -10.74 14.08
CA ALA A 207 14.26 -11.43 15.15
C ALA A 207 14.08 -10.53 16.39
N ASN A 208 15.11 -9.79 16.79
CA ASN A 208 15.03 -8.89 17.93
C ASN A 208 14.07 -7.73 17.67
N PHE A 209 14.10 -7.14 16.47
CA PHE A 209 13.16 -6.11 16.05
C PHE A 209 11.71 -6.61 16.13
N ILE A 210 11.40 -7.76 15.51
CA ILE A 210 10.05 -8.34 15.51
C ILE A 210 9.59 -8.67 16.93
N LYS A 211 10.50 -9.12 17.81
CA LYS A 211 10.18 -9.36 19.23
C LYS A 211 9.81 -8.05 19.94
N SER A 212 10.61 -7.00 19.76
CA SER A 212 10.36 -5.69 20.38
C SER A 212 9.00 -5.14 19.93
N SER A 213 8.74 -5.19 18.64
CA SER A 213 7.48 -4.74 18.05
C SER A 213 6.27 -5.53 18.56
N TYR A 214 6.41 -6.86 18.74
CA TYR A 214 5.34 -7.67 19.29
C TYR A 214 4.99 -7.27 20.72
N ASN A 215 6.00 -6.90 21.52
CA ASN A 215 5.77 -6.39 22.87
C ASN A 215 4.98 -5.07 22.85
N HIS A 216 5.34 -4.13 21.97
CA HIS A 216 4.57 -2.89 21.80
C HIS A 216 3.12 -3.15 21.42
N ARG A 217 2.89 -4.05 20.44
CA ARG A 217 1.54 -4.49 20.08
C ARG A 217 0.80 -5.09 21.28
N SER A 218 1.47 -5.93 22.06
CA SER A 218 0.89 -6.55 23.26
C SER A 218 0.52 -5.50 24.32
N GLU A 219 1.37 -4.49 24.53
CA GLU A 219 1.08 -3.37 25.43
C GLU A 219 -0.13 -2.57 24.96
N VAL A 220 -0.17 -2.16 23.68
CA VAL A 220 -1.31 -1.42 23.11
C VAL A 220 -2.63 -2.16 23.35
N VAL A 221 -2.68 -3.47 23.08
CA VAL A 221 -3.91 -4.28 23.25
C VAL A 221 -4.33 -4.43 24.71
N HIS A 222 -3.38 -4.64 25.63
CA HIS A 222 -3.71 -5.02 27.01
C HIS A 222 -3.76 -3.85 27.99
N SER A 223 -2.93 -2.83 27.80
CA SER A 223 -2.88 -1.66 28.68
C SER A 223 -3.45 -0.40 28.04
N GLY A 224 -3.80 -0.42 26.75
CA GLY A 224 -4.29 0.76 26.02
C GLY A 224 -3.25 1.87 25.95
N LYS A 225 -1.96 1.51 26.06
CA LYS A 225 -0.85 2.47 26.10
C LYS A 225 -0.74 3.22 24.78
N ASP A 226 -0.74 4.54 24.87
CA ASP A 226 -0.39 5.44 23.77
C ASP A 226 1.14 5.52 23.66
N LEU A 227 1.69 5.04 22.55
CA LEU A 227 3.11 5.02 22.26
C LEU A 227 3.53 6.21 21.38
N GLY A 228 2.56 6.84 20.69
CA GLY A 228 2.76 8.02 19.88
C GLY A 228 3.88 7.86 18.86
N ASN A 229 4.65 8.92 18.64
CA ASN A 229 5.69 8.94 17.60
C ASN A 229 6.86 7.96 17.83
N THR A 230 6.97 7.33 19.00
CA THR A 230 8.09 6.41 19.31
C THR A 230 8.07 5.14 18.45
N ILE A 231 6.89 4.72 17.97
CA ILE A 231 6.71 3.53 17.12
C ILE A 231 6.64 3.87 15.63
N LYS A 232 6.85 5.13 15.24
CA LYS A 232 6.68 5.56 13.84
C LYS A 232 7.63 4.83 12.88
N GLU A 233 8.91 4.72 13.24
CA GLU A 233 9.92 4.02 12.43
C GLU A 233 9.64 2.52 12.39
N GLU A 234 9.26 1.93 13.51
CA GLU A 234 8.83 0.53 13.61
C GLU A 234 7.68 0.23 12.65
N ILE A 235 6.65 1.07 12.65
CA ILE A 235 5.50 0.93 11.74
C ILE A 235 5.92 0.98 10.28
N GLN A 236 6.81 1.91 9.90
CA GLN A 236 7.31 1.97 8.52
C GLN A 236 8.03 0.68 8.13
N ILE A 237 8.85 0.13 9.03
CA ILE A 237 9.52 -1.16 8.80
C ILE A 237 8.52 -2.30 8.66
N LEU A 238 7.54 -2.43 9.57
CA LEU A 238 6.50 -3.47 9.49
C LEU A 238 5.68 -3.36 8.21
N ARG A 239 5.36 -2.12 7.79
CA ARG A 239 4.67 -1.83 6.54
C ARG A 239 5.49 -2.31 5.35
N GLN A 240 6.79 -2.03 5.31
CA GLN A 240 7.68 -2.54 4.27
C GLN A 240 7.70 -4.07 4.26
N ILE A 241 7.81 -4.72 5.42
CA ILE A 241 7.79 -6.20 5.55
C ILE A 241 6.52 -6.80 4.97
N ALA A 242 5.36 -6.30 5.40
CA ALA A 242 4.07 -6.77 4.91
C ALA A 242 3.93 -6.54 3.40
N ARG A 243 4.28 -5.34 2.92
CA ARG A 243 4.23 -4.96 1.50
C ARG A 243 5.09 -5.86 0.63
N ALA A 244 6.38 -5.98 0.94
CA ALA A 244 7.31 -6.78 0.14
C ALA A 244 6.88 -8.25 0.10
N THR A 245 6.45 -8.81 1.23
CA THR A 245 5.95 -10.19 1.29
C THR A 245 4.72 -10.39 0.40
N LEU A 246 3.76 -9.47 0.45
CA LEU A 246 2.57 -9.49 -0.39
C LEU A 246 2.92 -9.41 -1.89
N ILE A 247 3.86 -8.55 -2.27
CA ILE A 247 4.31 -8.39 -3.66
C ILE A 247 5.07 -9.62 -4.14
N ASN A 248 5.97 -10.17 -3.32
CA ASN A 248 6.70 -11.39 -3.64
C ASN A 248 5.74 -12.56 -3.87
N LEU A 249 4.75 -12.74 -2.99
CA LEU A 249 3.71 -13.76 -3.19
C LEU A 249 2.93 -13.57 -4.50
N ALA A 250 2.53 -12.33 -4.77
CA ALA A 250 1.75 -11.96 -5.95
C ALA A 250 2.53 -12.19 -7.25
N LEU A 251 3.77 -11.71 -7.34
CA LEU A 251 4.57 -11.78 -8.55
C LEU A 251 5.16 -13.18 -8.79
N GLU A 252 5.50 -13.92 -7.73
CA GLU A 252 5.90 -15.33 -7.83
C GLU A 252 4.70 -16.28 -7.96
N LYS A 253 3.47 -15.75 -8.04
CA LYS A 253 2.20 -16.51 -8.07
C LYS A 253 2.16 -17.62 -7.02
N THR A 254 2.78 -17.37 -5.86
CA THR A 254 2.97 -18.36 -4.81
C THR A 254 1.77 -18.33 -3.88
N LYS A 255 1.17 -19.49 -3.64
CA LYS A 255 0.08 -19.61 -2.67
C LYS A 255 0.62 -19.43 -1.25
N LEU A 256 -0.17 -18.80 -0.40
CA LEU A 256 0.20 -18.51 0.98
C LEU A 256 0.58 -19.77 1.78
N GLN A 257 -0.07 -20.91 1.52
CA GLN A 257 0.28 -22.19 2.15
C GLN A 257 1.69 -22.67 1.75
N LYS A 258 2.04 -22.55 0.47
CA LYS A 258 3.37 -22.92 -0.05
C LYS A 258 4.46 -22.03 0.55
N LEU A 259 4.20 -20.73 0.71
CA LEU A 259 5.15 -19.84 1.42
C LEU A 259 5.46 -20.36 2.82
N ARG A 260 4.46 -20.84 3.56
CA ARG A 260 4.66 -21.33 4.94
C ARG A 260 5.52 -22.60 4.99
N GLU A 261 5.28 -23.53 4.06
CA GLU A 261 6.12 -24.72 3.91
C GLU A 261 7.57 -24.34 3.55
N GLN A 262 7.74 -23.36 2.66
CA GLN A 262 9.05 -22.81 2.31
C GLN A 262 9.74 -22.19 3.53
N LEU A 263 9.02 -21.44 4.34
CA LEU A 263 9.56 -20.82 5.56
C LEU A 263 10.04 -21.87 6.57
N ASP A 264 9.27 -22.94 6.78
CA ASP A 264 9.69 -24.03 7.66
C ASP A 264 10.94 -24.74 7.13
N ASN A 265 11.03 -24.94 5.81
CA ASN A 265 12.24 -25.48 5.19
C ASN A 265 13.47 -24.58 5.38
N LEU A 266 13.32 -23.25 5.29
CA LEU A 266 14.43 -22.32 5.54
C LEU A 266 14.92 -22.38 6.99
N VAL A 267 14.00 -22.49 7.95
CA VAL A 267 14.35 -22.64 9.37
C VAL A 267 15.11 -23.94 9.63
N LEU A 268 14.71 -25.03 8.96
CA LEU A 268 15.36 -26.34 9.10
C LEU A 268 16.74 -26.38 8.43
N THR A 269 16.87 -25.81 7.23
CA THR A 269 18.10 -25.90 6.41
C THR A 269 19.13 -24.84 6.76
N GLY A 270 18.71 -23.74 7.38
CA GLY A 270 19.59 -22.61 7.64
C GLY A 270 19.86 -21.72 6.41
N ARG A 271 19.33 -22.06 5.23
CA ARG A 271 19.60 -21.36 3.96
C ARG A 271 18.78 -20.08 3.84
N THR A 272 19.20 -19.20 2.94
CA THR A 272 18.43 -17.99 2.58
C THR A 272 17.32 -18.33 1.58
N TYR A 273 16.29 -17.49 1.52
CA TYR A 273 15.19 -17.67 0.56
C TYR A 273 15.70 -17.74 -0.89
N LYS A 274 16.69 -16.90 -1.23
CA LYS A 274 17.26 -16.82 -2.57
C LYS A 274 18.04 -18.09 -2.94
N GLU A 275 18.90 -18.57 -2.04
CA GLU A 275 19.69 -19.79 -2.26
C GLU A 275 18.80 -21.02 -2.45
N GLU A 276 17.73 -21.14 -1.66
CA GLU A 276 16.89 -22.34 -1.66
C GLU A 276 15.87 -22.36 -2.80
N PHE A 277 15.27 -21.22 -3.14
CA PHE A 277 14.14 -21.17 -4.07
C PHE A 277 14.38 -20.41 -5.37
N SER A 278 15.47 -19.63 -5.47
CA SER A 278 15.84 -18.87 -6.68
C SER A 278 14.65 -18.14 -7.34
N PRO A 279 13.90 -17.29 -6.60
CA PRO A 279 12.71 -16.64 -7.10
C PRO A 279 13.02 -15.71 -8.29
N ALA A 280 12.09 -15.60 -9.23
CA ALA A 280 12.25 -14.72 -10.38
C ALA A 280 12.13 -13.23 -9.98
N TYR A 281 11.33 -12.95 -8.97
CA TYR A 281 11.17 -11.66 -8.30
C TYR A 281 11.27 -11.84 -6.78
N PHE A 282 12.10 -11.03 -6.14
CA PHE A 282 12.13 -10.92 -4.70
C PHE A 282 12.54 -9.52 -4.28
N GLU A 283 11.60 -8.80 -3.69
CA GLU A 283 11.85 -7.53 -3.06
C GLU A 283 12.49 -7.75 -1.69
N HIS A 284 13.73 -7.32 -1.57
CA HIS A 284 14.49 -7.35 -0.32
C HIS A 284 14.23 -6.07 0.47
N ILE A 285 14.22 -6.19 1.79
CA ILE A 285 14.16 -5.05 2.70
C ILE A 285 15.47 -5.03 3.48
N VAL A 286 16.12 -3.88 3.50
CA VAL A 286 17.27 -3.65 4.37
C VAL A 286 16.74 -3.02 5.64
N LEU A 287 16.82 -3.74 6.75
CA LEU A 287 16.54 -3.14 8.05
C LEU A 287 17.71 -2.25 8.45
N PRO A 288 17.45 -1.05 9.00
CA PRO A 288 18.48 -0.19 9.55
C PRO A 288 19.25 -0.84 10.72
#